data_AF-X1MZ58-F1
#
_entry.id   AF-X1MZ58-F1
#
_cell.length_a   1.000
_cell.length_b   1.000
_cell.length_c   1.000
_cell.angle_alpha   90.00
_cell.angle_beta   90.00
_cell.angle_gamma   90.00
#
_symmetry.space_group_name_H-M   'P 1'
#
loop_
_entity.id
_entity.type
_entity.pdbx_description
1 polymer ?
#
loop_
_entity_poly.entity_id
_entity_poly.type
_entity_poly.pdbx_seq_one_letter_code
_entity_poly.pdbx_strand_id
1 'polypeptide(L)' 'MNTLKFVLRWEAPSFLGGIALAAWAAYSLLTFVPDPPSQAFESAVSIFGRPTYITGLLIGLALTVRAWWKGARLASGR' A
#
# COMPACT_ATOMS: atom_id res chain seq x y z
N MET A 1 13.33 -21.40 9.41
CA MET A 1 13.23 -20.59 8.18
C MET A 1 13.01 -19.13 8.59
N ASN A 2 13.77 -18.16 8.08
CA ASN A 2 13.61 -16.74 8.48
C ASN A 2 12.27 -16.19 7.94
N THR A 3 11.55 -15.40 8.73
CA THR A 3 10.27 -14.73 8.38
C THR A 3 10.32 -14.10 6.99
N LEU A 4 11.38 -13.33 6.71
CA LEU A 4 11.53 -12.67 5.41
C LEU A 4 11.62 -13.67 4.24
N LYS A 5 12.37 -14.77 4.40
CA LYS A 5 12.49 -15.80 3.35
C LYS A 5 11.15 -16.49 3.09
N PHE A 6 10.34 -16.72 4.14
CA PHE A 6 9.00 -17.27 3.98
C PHE A 6 8.09 -16.28 3.23
N VAL A 7 8.03 -15.03 3.70
CA VAL A 7 7.19 -13.98 3.09
C VAL A 7 7.53 -13.79 1.62
N LEU A 8 8.82 -13.70 1.27
CA LEU A 8 9.26 -13.56 -0.11
C LEU A 8 8.99 -14.79 -0.97
N ARG A 9 8.89 -15.99 -0.38
CA ARG A 9 8.64 -17.22 -1.14
C ARG A 9 7.14 -17.47 -1.37
N TRP A 10 6.29 -17.11 -0.42
CA TRP A 10 4.88 -17.53 -0.42
C TRP A 10 3.88 -16.38 -0.45
N GLU A 11 4.23 -15.21 0.08
CA GLU A 11 3.35 -14.04 0.15
C GLU A 11 3.99 -12.83 -0.57
N ALA A 12 4.99 -13.06 -1.44
CA ALA A 12 5.72 -12.00 -2.15
C ALA A 12 4.79 -11.04 -2.90
N PRO A 13 3.79 -11.51 -3.68
CA PRO A 13 2.88 -10.60 -4.37
C PRO A 13 2.11 -9.69 -3.41
N SER A 14 1.61 -10.22 -2.30
CA SER A 14 0.87 -9.44 -1.30
C SER A 14 1.77 -8.50 -0.51
N PHE A 15 2.98 -8.94 -0.17
CA PHE A 15 3.93 -8.14 0.60
C PHE A 15 4.53 -7.00 -0.24
N LEU A 16 5.11 -7.33 -1.40
CA LEU A 16 5.70 -6.33 -2.30
C LEU A 16 4.64 -5.45 -2.94
N GLY A 17 3.49 -6.03 -3.34
CA GLY A 17 2.36 -5.27 -3.85
C GLY A 17 1.76 -4.34 -2.80
N GLY A 18 1.67 -4.80 -1.55
CA GLY A 18 1.25 -3.97 -0.42
C GLY A 18 2.20 -2.79 -0.19
N ILE A 19 3.50 -3.03 -0.20
CA ILE A 19 4.53 -1.98 -0.08
C ILE A 19 4.43 -0.98 -1.23
N ALA A 20 4.34 -1.46 -2.47
CA ALA A 20 4.26 -0.61 -3.66
C ALA A 20 2.98 0.27 -3.64
N LEU A 21 1.84 -0.33 -3.29
CA LEU A 21 0.57 0.39 -3.19
C LEU A 21 0.62 1.43 -2.07
N ALA A 22 1.14 1.07 -0.89
CA ALA A 22 1.28 2.00 0.24
C ALA A 22 2.22 3.16 -0.11
N ALA A 23 3.35 2.90 -0.75
CA ALA A 23 4.29 3.92 -1.18
C ALA A 23 3.68 4.88 -2.22
N TRP A 24 3.00 4.33 -3.24
CA TRP A 24 2.33 5.13 -4.26
C TRP A 24 1.20 5.98 -3.69
N ALA A 25 0.39 5.42 -2.79
CA ALA A 25 -0.68 6.12 -2.10
C ALA A 25 -0.15 7.22 -1.18
N ALA A 26 0.91 6.93 -0.41
CA ALA A 26 1.56 7.92 0.44
C ALA A 26 2.15 9.07 -0.39
N TYR A 27 2.84 8.76 -1.49
CA TYR A 27 3.36 9.77 -2.41
C TYR A 27 2.24 10.67 -2.95
N SER A 28 1.16 10.06 -3.45
CA SER A 28 0.02 10.79 -4.00
C SER A 28 -0.70 11.65 -2.95
N LEU A 29 -0.72 11.23 -1.68
CA LEU A 29 -1.27 12.04 -0.58
C LEU A 29 -0.39 13.24 -0.21
N LEU A 30 0.94 13.07 -0.27
CA LEU A 30 1.89 14.12 0.01
C LEU A 30 1.95 15.17 -1.11
N THR A 31 1.73 14.75 -2.35
CA THR A 31 1.68 15.62 -3.52
C THR A 31 0.26 16.04 -3.91
N PHE A 32 -0.75 15.72 -3.09
CA PHE A 32 -2.14 16.06 -3.38
C PHE A 32 -2.35 17.57 -3.35
N VAL A 33 -2.61 18.14 -4.51
CA VAL A 33 -3.09 19.52 -4.68
C VAL A 33 -4.51 19.43 -5.24
N PRO A 34 -5.53 19.95 -4.52
CA PRO A 34 -6.88 19.98 -5.06
C PRO A 34 -6.96 20.97 -6.22
N ASP A 35 -7.48 20.52 -7.36
CA ASP A 35 -7.69 21.39 -8.50
C ASP A 35 -8.76 22.45 -8.18
N PRO A 36 -8.61 23.69 -8.66
CA PRO A 36 -9.63 24.70 -8.51
C PRO A 36 -10.94 24.25 -9.17
N PRO A 37 -12.11 24.52 -8.57
CA PRO A 37 -13.41 24.00 -9.03
C PRO A 37 -13.82 24.50 -10.43
N SER A 38 -13.09 25.47 -10.99
CA SER A 38 -13.35 26.07 -12.30
C SER A 38 -12.56 25.43 -13.45
N GLN A 39 -11.73 24.41 -13.21
CA GLN A 39 -10.88 23.80 -14.24
C GLN A 39 -11.08 22.27 -14.31
N ALA A 40 -10.82 21.70 -15.50
CA ALA A 40 -10.80 20.25 -15.68
C ALA A 40 -9.62 19.65 -14.92
N PHE A 41 -9.77 18.41 -14.44
CA PHE A 41 -8.74 17.77 -13.60
C PHE A 41 -7.37 17.79 -14.27
N GLU A 42 -6.38 18.45 -13.65
CA GLU A 42 -5.03 18.61 -14.21
C GLU A 42 -4.12 17.40 -13.90
N SER A 43 -4.49 16.56 -12.92
CA SER A 43 -3.67 15.43 -12.51
C SER A 43 -4.49 14.16 -12.24
N ALA A 44 -3.87 12.99 -12.43
CA ALA A 44 -4.49 11.73 -12.02
C ALA A 44 -4.81 11.71 -10.51
N VAL A 45 -4.04 12.47 -9.71
CA VAL A 45 -4.21 12.61 -8.27
C VAL A 45 -5.50 13.34 -7.89
N SER A 46 -5.88 14.36 -8.65
CA SER A 46 -7.13 15.08 -8.42
C SER A 46 -8.35 14.31 -8.92
N ILE A 47 -8.23 13.48 -9.96
CA ILE A 47 -9.32 12.65 -10.51
C ILE A 47 -9.88 11.68 -9.46
N PHE A 48 -9.01 10.97 -8.74
CA PHE A 48 -9.44 9.97 -7.76
C PHE A 48 -9.79 10.57 -6.39
N GLY A 49 -9.26 11.75 -6.09
CA GLY A 49 -9.46 12.42 -4.82
C GLY A 49 -8.73 11.79 -3.64
N ARG A 50 -8.54 12.59 -2.60
CA ARG A 50 -7.83 12.22 -1.37
C ARG A 50 -8.33 10.92 -0.69
N PRO A 51 -9.65 10.65 -0.60
CA PRO A 51 -10.15 9.42 0.05
C PRO A 51 -9.67 8.13 -0.61
N THR A 52 -9.51 8.13 -1.94
CA THR A 52 -9.06 6.96 -2.69
C THR A 52 -7.63 6.59 -2.32
N TYR A 53 -6.75 7.59 -2.21
CA TYR A 53 -5.38 7.36 -1.77
C TYR A 53 -5.28 6.96 -0.30
N ILE A 54 -6.12 7.49 0.59
CA ILE A 54 -6.20 7.02 1.97
C ILE A 54 -6.58 5.53 2.00
N THR A 55 -7.58 5.15 1.21
CA THR A 55 -8.02 3.75 1.11
C THR A 55 -6.91 2.86 0.55
N GLY A 56 -6.22 3.30 -0.51
CA GLY A 56 -5.06 2.60 -1.08
C GLY A 56 -3.93 2.41 -0.07
N LEU A 57 -3.62 3.44 0.72
CA LEU A 57 -2.62 3.37 1.78
C LEU A 57 -2.98 2.32 2.84
N LEU A 58 -4.23 2.34 3.32
CA LEU A 58 -4.72 1.38 4.31
C LEU A 58 -4.69 -0.06 3.78
N ILE A 59 -5.12 -0.27 2.53
CA ILE A 59 -5.07 -1.59 1.89
C ILE A 59 -3.62 -2.06 1.75
N GLY A 60 -2.72 -1.20 1.26
CA GLY A 60 -1.31 -1.53 1.09
C GLY A 60 -0.62 -1.92 2.40
N LEU A 61 -0.87 -1.16 3.47
CA LEU A 61 -0.39 -1.48 4.82
C LEU A 61 -0.98 -2.79 5.33
N ALA A 62 -2.30 -3.00 5.19
CA ALA A 62 -2.96 -4.22 5.65
C ALA A 62 -2.41 -5.47 4.96
N LEU A 63 -2.19 -5.42 3.64
CA LEU A 63 -1.59 -6.53 2.87
C LEU A 63 -0.17 -6.83 3.34
N THR A 64 0.64 -5.79 3.51
CA THR A 64 2.03 -5.90 3.97
C THR A 64 2.12 -6.50 5.37
N VAL A 65 1.34 -5.97 6.31
CA VAL A 65 1.29 -6.43 7.71
C VAL A 65 0.76 -7.86 7.78
N ARG A 66 -0.32 -8.19 7.06
CA ARG A 66 -0.88 -9.54 7.02
C ARG A 66 0.13 -10.57 6.51
N ALA A 67 0.82 -10.28 5.41
CA ALA A 67 1.84 -11.15 4.84
C ALA A 67 3.00 -11.34 5.84
N TRP A 68 3.47 -10.25 6.45
CA TRP A 68 4.53 -10.30 7.47
C TRP A 68 4.13 -11.13 8.69
N TRP A 69 2.91 -10.92 9.19
CA TRP A 69 2.43 -11.59 10.39
C TRP A 69 2.25 -13.09 10.19
N LYS A 70 1.77 -13.52 9.02
CA LYS A 70 1.76 -14.94 8.63
C LYS A 70 3.17 -15.54 8.67
N GLY A 71 4.15 -14.86 8.07
CA GLY A 71 5.53 -15.33 8.09
C GLY A 71 6.14 -15.37 9.49
N ALA A 72 5.84 -14.36 10.32
CA ALA A 72 6.34 -14.27 11.69
C ALA A 72 5.79 -15.38 12.58
N ARG A 73 4.48 -15.69 12.45
CA ARG A 73 3.83 -16.80 13.17
C ARG A 73 4.51 -18.14 12.86
N LEU A 74 4.67 -18.44 11.58
CA LEU A 74 5.32 -19.67 11.12
C LEU A 74 6.80 -19.74 11.51
N ALA A 75 7.51 -18.61 11.57
CA ALA A 75 8.88 -18.56 12.09
C ALA A 75 8.94 -18.77 13.61
N SER A 76 7.89 -18.38 14.34
CA SER A 76 7.76 -18.56 15.80
C SER A 76 7.20 -19.93 16.22
N GLY A 77 6.88 -20.83 15.27
CA GLY A 77 6.34 -22.17 15.56
C GLY A 77 4.90 -22.18 16.06
N ARG A 78 4.14 -21.10 15.82
CA ARG A 78 2.69 -20.99 16.08
C ARG A 78 1.92 -20.93 14.77
#